data_AF-A0A8W8KNQ1-F1
#
_entry.id   AF-A0A8W8KNQ1-F1
#
_cell.length_a   1.000
_cell.length_b   1.000
_cell.length_c   1.000
_cell.angle_alpha   90.00
_cell.angle_beta   90.00
_cell.angle_gamma   90.00
#
_symmetry.space_group_name_H-M   'P 1'
#
loop_
_entity.id
_entity.type
_entity.pdbx_description
1 polymer ?
#
loop_
_entity_poly.entity_id
_entity_poly.type
_entity_poly.pdbx_seq_one_letter_code
_entity_poly.pdbx_strand_id
1 'polypeptide(L)' 'DDANKLKQELEEKQRAARKKREAEMEEASKRGETIKGYQPIWFEMKTDPVTGSPIHVYKGKYWDCKEKSDWSSCPPIFL' A
#
# COMPACT_ATOMS: atom_id res chain seq x y z
N ASP A 1 23.07 -5.16 -17.32
CA ASP A 1 22.51 -3.80 -17.40
C ASP A 1 20.99 -3.74 -17.29
N ASP A 2 20.27 -4.68 -17.90
CA ASP A 2 18.79 -4.68 -17.90
C ASP A 2 18.13 -4.66 -16.51
N ALA A 3 18.67 -5.40 -15.54
CA ALA A 3 18.15 -5.39 -14.17
C ALA A 3 18.24 -4.00 -13.52
N ASN A 4 19.30 -3.23 -13.80
CA ASN A 4 19.46 -1.88 -13.26
C ASN A 4 18.48 -0.91 -13.92
N LYS A 5 18.24 -1.06 -15.24
CA LYS A 5 17.25 -0.28 -15.97
C LYS A 5 15.83 -0.53 -15.44
N LEU A 6 15.43 -1.81 -15.31
CA LEU A 6 14.12 -2.19 -14.75
C LEU A 6 13.94 -1.71 -13.31
N LYS A 7 14.99 -1.79 -12.48
CA LYS A 7 14.97 -1.25 -11.12
C LYS A 7 14.64 0.25 -11.13
N GLN A 8 15.32 1.03 -11.97
CA GLN A 8 15.10 2.47 -12.06
C GLN A 8 13.65 2.78 -12.48
N GLU A 9 13.15 2.11 -13.50
CA GLU A 9 11.77 2.29 -14.00
C GLU A 9 10.72 1.92 -12.92
N LEU A 10 10.95 0.84 -12.16
CA LEU A 10 10.07 0.44 -11.04
C LEU A 10 10.06 1.49 -9.91
N GLU A 11 11.23 1.99 -9.51
CA GLU A 11 11.34 3.01 -8.47
C GLU A 11 10.68 4.33 -8.90
N GLU A 12 10.83 4.72 -10.17
CA GLU A 12 10.19 5.91 -10.74
C GLU A 12 8.66 5.75 -10.76
N LYS A 13 8.14 4.59 -11.19
CA LYS A 13 6.71 4.26 -11.13
C LYS A 13 6.17 4.35 -9.71
N GLN A 14 6.88 3.76 -8.74
CA GLN A 14 6.48 3.82 -7.33
C GLN A 14 6.49 5.26 -6.79
N ARG A 15 7.51 6.05 -7.14
CA ARG A 15 7.64 7.46 -6.71
C ARG A 15 6.52 8.32 -7.28
N ALA A 16 6.16 8.13 -8.56
CA ALA A 16 5.04 8.81 -9.20
C ALA A 16 3.71 8.47 -8.52
N ALA A 17 3.44 7.19 -8.25
CA ALA A 17 2.23 6.75 -7.55
C ALA A 17 2.13 7.32 -6.13
N ARG A 18 3.26 7.44 -5.40
CA ARG A 18 3.29 8.08 -4.09
C ARG A 18 2.94 9.58 -4.18
N LYS A 19 3.60 10.31 -5.07
CA LYS A 19 3.36 11.76 -5.28
C LYS A 19 1.88 12.05 -5.61
N LYS A 20 1.27 11.23 -6.45
CA LYS A 20 -0.15 11.36 -6.81
C LYS A 20 -1.05 11.24 -5.57
N ARG A 21 -0.84 10.21 -4.73
CA ARG A 21 -1.63 10.02 -3.50
C ARG A 21 -1.42 11.14 -2.49
N GLU A 22 -0.19 11.62 -2.33
CA GLU A 22 0.13 12.75 -1.45
C GLU A 22 -0.61 14.02 -1.91
N ALA A 23 -0.65 14.30 -3.22
CA ALA A 23 -1.40 15.42 -3.77
C ALA A 23 -2.92 15.28 -3.55
N GLU A 24 -3.49 14.09 -3.79
CA GLU A 24 -4.90 13.80 -3.54
C GLU A 24 -5.27 13.96 -2.06
N MET A 25 -4.40 13.53 -1.15
CA MET A 25 -4.58 13.70 0.29
C MET A 25 -4.51 15.18 0.70
N GLU A 26 -3.60 15.95 0.11
CA GLU A 26 -3.48 17.40 0.36
C GLU A 26 -4.73 18.14 -0.13
N GLU A 27 -5.24 17.82 -1.32
CA GLU A 27 -6.48 18.37 -1.86
C GLU A 27 -7.70 18.02 -1.00
N ALA A 28 -7.81 16.77 -0.54
CA ALA A 28 -8.88 16.36 0.35
C ALA A 28 -8.81 17.09 1.70
N SER A 29 -7.61 17.23 2.27
CA SER A 29 -7.38 17.99 3.50
C SER A 29 -7.81 19.46 3.35
N LYS A 30 -7.54 20.10 2.20
CA LYS A 30 -8.03 21.46 1.89
C LYS A 30 -9.55 21.56 1.84
N ARG A 31 -10.25 20.46 1.51
CA ARG A 31 -11.72 20.35 1.55
C ARG A 31 -12.27 19.96 2.94
N GLY A 32 -11.41 19.76 3.94
CA GLY A 32 -11.79 19.26 5.27
C GLY A 32 -12.03 17.75 5.32
N GLU A 33 -11.70 17.01 4.26
CA GLU A 33 -11.81 15.55 4.18
C GLU A 33 -10.52 14.88 4.67
N THR A 34 -10.64 13.86 5.52
CA THR A 34 -9.48 13.04 5.91
C THR A 34 -9.50 11.73 5.13
N ILE A 35 -8.62 11.61 4.15
CA ILE A 35 -8.41 10.35 3.41
C ILE A 35 -7.32 9.54 4.08
N LYS A 36 -7.57 8.25 4.32
CA LYS A 36 -6.54 7.33 4.81
C LYS A 36 -5.50 7.10 3.71
N GLY A 37 -4.23 7.30 4.05
CA GLY A 37 -3.11 6.96 3.16
C GLY A 37 -3.04 5.46 2.84
N TYR A 38 -2.06 5.06 2.03
CA TYR A 38 -1.87 3.68 1.61
C TYR A 38 -1.97 2.67 2.77
N GLN A 39 -2.82 1.65 2.61
CA GLN A 39 -2.97 0.56 3.55
C GLN A 39 -2.48 -0.75 2.91
N PRO A 40 -1.66 -1.57 3.60
CA PRO A 40 -1.31 -2.90 3.13
C PRO A 40 -2.56 -3.78 2.96
N ILE A 41 -2.51 -4.72 2.00
CA ILE A 41 -3.67 -5.56 1.67
C ILE A 41 -3.83 -6.69 2.68
N TRP A 42 -2.73 -7.32 3.05
CA TRP A 42 -2.70 -8.53 3.87
C TRP A 42 -2.58 -8.25 5.37
N PHE A 43 -2.25 -7.01 5.73
CA PHE A 43 -2.07 -6.58 7.11
C PHE A 43 -2.81 -5.27 7.36
N GLU A 44 -3.22 -5.05 8.60
CA GLU A 44 -3.73 -3.77 9.10
C GLU A 44 -2.86 -3.28 10.24
N MET A 45 -2.66 -1.96 10.34
CA MET A 45 -1.96 -1.37 11.47
C MET A 45 -2.94 -1.20 12.63
N LYS A 46 -2.60 -1.75 13.80
CA LYS A 46 -3.36 -1.63 15.06
C LYS A 46 -2.43 -1.19 16.18
N THR A 47 -2.99 -0.64 17.24
CA THR A 47 -2.24 -0.37 18.47
C THR A 47 -2.26 -1.62 19.34
N ASP A 48 -1.09 -2.07 19.77
CA ASP A 48 -0.96 -3.16 20.74
C ASP A 48 -1.55 -2.73 22.09
N PRO A 49 -2.54 -3.45 22.64
CA PRO A 49 -3.15 -3.10 23.92
C PRO A 49 -2.20 -3.21 25.11
N VAL A 50 -1.10 -3.96 25.01
CA VAL A 50 -0.14 -4.15 26.11
C VAL A 50 0.96 -3.08 26.05
N THR A 51 1.58 -2.92 24.89
CA THR A 51 2.75 -2.03 24.75
C THR A 51 2.42 -0.63 24.24
N GLY A 52 1.20 -0.40 23.75
CA GLY A 52 0.80 0.85 23.09
C GLY A 52 1.47 1.09 21.74
N SER A 53 2.27 0.14 21.24
CA SER A 53 3.04 0.30 20.00
C SER A 53 2.22 -0.05 18.76
N PRO A 54 2.49 0.56 17.59
CA PRO A 54 1.87 0.17 16.33
C PRO A 54 2.35 -1.23 15.91
N ILE A 55 1.41 -2.15 15.73
CA ILE A 55 1.63 -3.52 15.26
C ILE A 55 0.91 -3.76 13.94
N HIS A 56 1.42 -4.69 13.14
CA HIS A 56 0.79 -5.13 11.89
C HIS A 56 0.09 -6.47 12.12
N VAL A 57 -1.23 -6.47 12.05
CA VAL A 57 -2.07 -7.66 12.29
C VAL A 57 -2.50 -8.25 10.96
N TYR A 58 -2.34 -9.57 10.81
CA TYR A 58 -2.76 -10.29 9.61
C TYR A 58 -4.28 -10.22 9.43
N LYS A 59 -4.74 -9.89 8.21
CA LYS A 59 -6.17 -9.69 7.89
C LYS A 59 -6.94 -10.96 7.56
N GLY A 60 -6.32 -12.14 7.59
CA GLY A 60 -6.99 -13.41 7.32
C GLY A 60 -7.13 -13.78 5.83
N LYS A 61 -6.86 -12.86 4.89
CA LYS A 61 -7.28 -13.05 3.48
C LYS A 61 -6.24 -13.66 2.53
N TYR A 62 -4.95 -13.65 2.87
CA TYR A 62 -3.90 -14.05 1.93
C TYR A 62 -4.04 -15.50 1.48
N TRP A 63 -4.25 -16.41 2.43
CA TRP A 63 -4.36 -17.84 2.15
C TRP A 63 -5.62 -18.18 1.34
N ASP A 64 -6.76 -17.57 1.67
CA ASP A 64 -8.02 -17.74 0.92
C ASP A 64 -7.88 -17.25 -0.54
N CYS A 65 -7.26 -16.07 -0.74
CA CYS A 65 -6.97 -15.52 -2.07
C CYS A 65 -6.01 -16.43 -2.84
N LYS A 66 -4.98 -16.97 -2.17
CA LYS A 66 -4.02 -17.91 -2.76
C LYS A 66 -4.71 -19.19 -3.23
N GLU A 67 -5.54 -19.80 -2.40
CA GLU A 67 -6.28 -21.03 -2.73
C GLU A 67 -7.18 -20.84 -3.96
N LYS A 68 -7.83 -19.67 -4.06
CA LYS A 68 -8.71 -19.32 -5.17
C LYS A 68 -7.97 -18.74 -6.39
N SER A 69 -6.65 -18.54 -6.29
CA SER A 69 -5.85 -17.77 -7.26
C SER A 69 -6.42 -16.37 -7.55
N ASP A 70 -7.09 -15.76 -6.58
CA ASP A 70 -7.69 -14.42 -6.70
C ASP A 70 -6.70 -13.35 -6.22
N TRP A 71 -6.08 -12.68 -7.18
CA TRP A 71 -5.12 -11.59 -6.93
C TRP A 71 -5.68 -10.21 -7.32
N SER A 72 -6.99 -10.11 -7.54
CA SER A 72 -7.67 -8.87 -7.96
C SER A 72 -7.40 -7.68 -7.04
N SER A 73 -7.15 -7.94 -5.76
CA SER A 73 -6.84 -6.91 -4.76
C SER A 73 -5.39 -6.40 -4.84
N CYS A 74 -4.47 -7.10 -5.51
CA CYS A 74 -3.04 -6.75 -5.55
C CYS A 74 -2.77 -5.52 -6.43
N PRO A 75 -2.00 -4.52 -5.96
CA PRO A 75 -1.63 -3.39 -6.78
C PRO A 75 -0.65 -3.82 -7.88
N PRO A 76 -0.75 -3.24 -9.08
CA PRO A 76 0.17 -3.53 -10.17
C PRO A 76 1.51 -2.79 -9.96
N ILE A 77 2.38 -3.38 -9.12
CA ILE A 77 3.67 -2.78 -8.74
C ILE A 77 4.83 -3.10 -9.69
N PHE A 78 4.68 -4.11 -10.55
CA PHE A 78 5.65 -4.44 -11.61
C PHE A 78 5.40 -3.62 -12.88
N LEU A 79 6.39 -3.53 -13.78
CA LEU A 79 6.28 -2.85 -15.07
C LEU A 79 5.41 -3.64 -16.05
#